data_AF-A0A9R0NT96-F1
#
_entry.id   AF-A0A9R0NT96-F1
#
_cell.length_a   1.000
_cell.length_b   1.000
_cell.length_c   1.000
_cell.angle_alpha   90.00
_cell.angle_beta   90.00
_cell.angle_gamma   90.00
#
_symmetry.space_group_name_H-M   'P 1'
#
loop_
_entity.id
_entity.type
_entity.pdbx_description
1 polymer ?
#
loop_
_entity_poly.entity_id
_entity_poly.type
_entity_poly.pdbx_seq_one_letter_code
_entity_poly.pdbx_strand_id
1 'polypeptide(L)'
;MNDPDPTTPPTVAATTSLRDLLLHYWDQAGRPDARRMAAETNLAPGLFTSFLTSTGFPGLDETDAMARAVAPRAWHDVLIRRWHDTNAQRRSATPLPLPRHPGPTTAVGAALVATTHREFAEALTRLKEQRQLTYEQIAKNSDHFVSKSAAQRFASSGRNDKQDFVDAFLRACGVDDIDLDLWLTAWRRVNQTTGSPRAKAAGLGVPGGEAGPTAPAPRGPVPEHAHQPVAQHRLVGLLAATALAGSAAAATQLCRPAVAQRWLLFIGLSSAGAVLLILLSELADRRHAARCPRPGCATAPPP
;
A
#
# COMPACT_ATOMS: atom_id res chain seq x y z
N MET A 1 2.37 34.86 24.86
CA MET A 1 2.18 33.60 24.11
C MET A 1 2.13 34.03 22.66
N ASN A 2 3.22 33.89 21.91
CA ASN A 2 3.28 34.36 20.52
C ASN A 2 2.42 33.44 19.69
N ASP A 3 1.34 33.96 19.10
CA ASP A 3 0.63 33.23 18.05
C ASP A 3 1.62 32.97 16.92
N PRO A 4 1.84 31.70 16.53
CA PRO A 4 2.72 31.40 15.42
C PRO A 4 2.17 32.10 14.18
N ASP A 5 3.04 32.80 13.46
CA ASP A 5 2.69 33.44 12.20
C ASP A 5 2.08 32.36 11.26
N PRO A 6 0.80 32.49 10.87
CA PRO A 6 0.11 31.47 10.06
C PRO A 6 0.73 31.28 8.67
N THR A 7 1.63 32.19 8.27
CA THR A 7 2.36 32.12 7.00
C THR A 7 3.67 31.35 7.09
N THR A 8 4.20 31.12 8.30
CA THR A 8 5.48 30.42 8.45
C THR A 8 5.25 28.91 8.53
N PRO A 9 5.86 28.12 7.63
CA PRO A 9 5.76 26.69 7.72
C PRO A 9 6.32 26.13 9.01
N PRO A 10 5.61 25.23 9.74
CA PRO A 10 6.20 24.65 10.90
C PRO A 10 7.44 23.91 10.40
N THR A 11 8.61 24.32 10.87
CA THR A 11 9.90 23.70 10.55
C THR A 11 9.88 22.19 10.85
N VAL A 12 8.97 21.77 11.72
CA VAL A 12 8.62 20.38 12.06
C VAL A 12 8.11 19.58 10.86
N ALA A 13 7.62 20.24 9.80
CA ALA A 13 7.00 19.58 8.66
C ALA A 13 7.96 18.63 7.93
N ALA A 14 9.29 18.85 7.89
CA ALA A 14 10.16 18.07 7.01
C ALA A 14 10.19 16.56 7.31
N THR A 15 9.96 16.13 8.56
CA THR A 15 10.08 14.72 8.97
C THR A 15 8.74 14.04 9.30
N THR A 16 7.67 14.80 9.47
CA THR A 16 6.35 14.28 9.82
C THR A 16 5.63 13.68 8.60
N SER A 17 4.91 12.56 8.75
CA SER A 17 4.14 12.03 7.62
C SER A 17 3.03 13.01 7.20
N LEU A 18 2.63 13.00 5.92
CA LEU A 18 1.54 13.85 5.45
C LEU A 18 0.24 13.64 6.24
N ARG A 19 -0.04 12.38 6.61
CA ARG A 19 -1.21 12.02 7.41
C ARG A 19 -1.15 12.66 8.80
N ASP A 20 -0.01 12.56 9.47
CA ASP A 20 0.18 13.15 10.80
C ASP A 20 0.07 14.67 10.76
N LEU A 21 0.57 15.29 9.69
CA LEU A 21 0.43 16.74 9.48
C LEU A 21 -1.04 17.16 9.32
N LEU A 22 -1.83 16.42 8.53
CA LEU A 22 -3.26 16.67 8.39
C LEU A 22 -4.04 16.40 9.68
N LEU A 23 -3.68 15.35 10.43
CA LEU A 23 -4.28 15.07 11.74
C LEU A 23 -3.95 16.16 12.76
N HIS A 24 -2.75 16.76 12.69
CA HIS A 24 -2.38 17.90 13.52
C HIS A 24 -3.26 19.13 13.22
N TYR A 25 -3.49 19.47 11.94
CA TYR A 25 -4.40 20.56 11.59
C TYR A 25 -5.85 20.25 11.97
N TRP A 26 -6.30 19.00 11.85
CA TRP A 26 -7.62 18.57 12.31
C TRP A 26 -7.80 18.75 13.82
N ASP A 27 -6.76 18.46 14.61
CA ASP A 27 -6.74 18.72 16.05
C ASP A 27 -6.83 20.22 16.37
N GLN A 28 -6.05 21.05 15.66
CA GLN A 28 -6.09 22.51 15.80
C GLN A 28 -7.45 23.12 15.42
N ALA A 29 -8.15 22.53 14.45
CA ALA A 29 -9.50 22.93 14.05
C ALA A 29 -10.60 22.50 15.05
N GLY A 30 -10.24 21.87 16.17
CA GLY A 30 -11.19 21.39 17.18
C GLY A 30 -11.85 20.05 16.81
N ARG A 31 -11.19 19.24 15.98
CA ARG A 31 -11.64 17.91 15.54
C ARG A 31 -13.07 17.91 14.99
N PRO A 32 -13.38 18.72 13.96
CA PRO A 32 -14.70 18.70 13.34
C PRO A 32 -15.04 17.28 12.86
N ASP A 33 -16.30 16.87 13.05
CA ASP A 33 -16.74 15.57 12.55
C ASP A 33 -16.84 15.56 11.01
N ALA A 34 -16.93 14.35 10.44
CA ALA A 34 -16.98 14.15 8.99
C ALA A 34 -18.18 14.84 8.30
N ARG A 35 -19.30 15.01 9.00
CA ARG A 35 -20.50 15.66 8.43
C ARG A 35 -20.33 17.17 8.37
N ARG A 36 -19.74 17.75 9.41
CA ARG A 36 -19.42 19.18 9.46
C ARG A 36 -18.42 19.56 8.37
N MET A 37 -17.32 18.82 8.25
CA MET A 37 -16.33 19.06 7.20
C MET A 37 -16.94 18.92 5.79
N ALA A 38 -17.81 17.93 5.59
CA ALA A 38 -18.55 17.74 4.34
C ALA A 38 -19.46 18.93 4.00
N ALA A 39 -20.19 19.46 5.00
CA ALA A 39 -21.05 20.62 4.82
C ALA A 39 -20.25 21.89 4.47
N GLU A 40 -19.10 22.10 5.13
CA GLU A 40 -18.24 23.28 4.92
C GLU A 40 -17.52 23.25 3.57
N THR A 41 -17.17 22.07 3.06
CA THR A 41 -16.43 21.90 1.79
C THR A 41 -17.32 21.55 0.60
N ASN A 42 -18.60 21.25 0.82
CA ASN A 42 -19.51 20.67 -0.17
C ASN A 42 -18.97 19.37 -0.81
N LEU A 43 -18.38 18.50 0.02
CA LEU A 43 -17.81 17.21 -0.38
C LEU A 43 -18.54 16.04 0.30
N ALA A 44 -18.37 14.83 -0.21
CA ALA A 44 -19.02 13.65 0.35
C ALA A 44 -18.44 13.29 1.74
N PRO A 45 -19.29 13.05 2.78
CA PRO A 45 -18.83 12.64 4.12
C PRO A 45 -17.93 11.40 4.13
N GLY A 46 -18.13 10.50 3.15
CA GLY A 46 -17.36 9.27 3.01
C GLY A 46 -15.86 9.49 2.82
N LEU A 47 -15.44 10.61 2.20
CA LEU A 47 -14.02 10.93 2.01
C LEU A 47 -13.31 11.18 3.36
N PHE A 48 -13.96 11.93 4.25
CA PHE A 48 -13.43 12.22 5.59
C PHE A 48 -13.44 10.99 6.49
N THR A 49 -14.52 10.20 6.46
CA THR A 49 -14.57 8.94 7.22
C THR A 49 -13.51 7.97 6.73
N SER A 50 -13.32 7.84 5.42
CA SER A 50 -12.26 7.02 4.83
C SER A 50 -10.88 7.50 5.30
N PHE A 51 -10.59 8.79 5.20
CA PHE A 51 -9.33 9.36 5.67
C PHE A 51 -9.08 9.05 7.16
N LEU A 52 -10.03 9.36 8.04
CA LEU A 52 -9.88 9.21 9.50
C LEU A 52 -9.74 7.74 9.93
N THR A 53 -10.40 6.81 9.23
CA THR A 53 -10.38 5.38 9.58
C THR A 53 -9.30 4.58 8.86
N SER A 54 -8.79 5.07 7.72
CA SER A 54 -7.75 4.40 6.95
C SER A 54 -6.46 4.30 7.76
N THR A 55 -5.83 3.12 7.77
CA THR A 55 -4.46 2.97 8.28
C THR A 55 -3.41 3.14 7.20
N GLY A 56 -3.84 3.36 5.95
CA GLY A 56 -2.97 3.48 4.78
C GLY A 56 -2.64 4.93 4.41
N PHE A 57 -1.85 5.07 3.34
CA PHE A 57 -1.58 6.36 2.72
C PHE A 57 -2.88 6.87 2.06
N PRO A 58 -3.33 8.08 2.38
CA PRO A 58 -4.59 8.61 1.87
C PRO A 58 -4.52 8.83 0.34
N GLY A 59 -5.65 8.64 -0.33
CA GLY A 59 -5.82 9.01 -1.72
C GLY A 59 -5.70 10.53 -1.94
N LEU A 60 -5.54 10.96 -3.19
CA LEU A 60 -5.45 12.38 -3.53
C LEU A 60 -6.75 13.11 -3.14
N ASP A 61 -7.90 12.54 -3.49
CA ASP A 61 -9.21 13.15 -3.20
C ASP A 61 -9.47 13.28 -1.71
N GLU A 62 -9.08 12.27 -0.92
CA GLU A 62 -9.18 12.29 0.54
C GLU A 62 -8.24 13.34 1.14
N THR A 63 -7.03 13.47 0.58
CA THR A 63 -6.03 14.45 1.02
C THR A 63 -6.47 15.88 0.69
N ASP A 64 -6.99 16.14 -0.53
CA ASP A 64 -7.51 17.45 -0.93
C ASP A 64 -8.73 17.83 -0.09
N ALA A 65 -9.67 16.90 0.11
CA ALA A 65 -10.84 17.11 0.96
C ALA A 65 -10.42 17.50 2.39
N MET A 66 -9.49 16.75 2.98
CA MET A 66 -9.01 17.02 4.33
C MET A 66 -8.27 18.35 4.41
N ALA A 67 -7.36 18.63 3.46
CA ALA A 67 -6.64 19.89 3.41
C ALA A 67 -7.60 21.09 3.35
N ARG A 68 -8.63 21.05 2.50
CA ARG A 68 -9.64 22.10 2.39
C ARG A 68 -10.47 22.32 3.65
N ALA A 69 -10.72 21.26 4.40
CA ALA A 69 -11.55 21.32 5.59
C ALA A 69 -10.80 21.84 6.81
N VAL A 70 -9.51 21.48 6.99
CA VAL A 70 -8.81 21.73 8.26
C VAL A 70 -7.56 22.60 8.14
N ALA A 71 -6.98 22.75 6.96
CA ALA A 71 -5.76 23.52 6.79
C ALA A 71 -6.08 24.98 6.40
N PRO A 72 -5.24 25.96 6.78
CA PRO A 72 -5.40 27.31 6.27
C PRO A 72 -5.20 27.33 4.74
N ARG A 73 -5.91 28.19 4.02
CA ARG A 73 -5.92 28.18 2.55
C ARG A 73 -4.53 28.33 1.90
N ALA A 74 -3.62 29.07 2.54
CA ALA A 74 -2.23 29.24 2.09
C ALA A 74 -1.43 27.92 2.05
N TRP A 75 -1.93 26.87 2.69
CA TRP A 75 -1.27 25.59 2.88
C TRP A 75 -1.73 24.48 1.95
N HIS A 76 -2.85 24.68 1.24
CA HIS A 76 -3.41 23.63 0.39
C HIS A 76 -2.40 23.18 -0.65
N ASP A 77 -1.80 24.10 -1.40
CA ASP A 77 -0.84 23.77 -2.45
C ASP A 77 0.42 23.07 -1.91
N VAL A 78 0.83 23.42 -0.68
CA VAL A 78 1.97 22.78 0.00
C VAL A 78 1.64 21.33 0.36
N LEU A 79 0.46 21.08 0.92
CA LEU A 79 0.00 19.74 1.28
C LEU A 79 -0.21 18.85 0.06
N ILE A 80 -0.78 19.38 -1.01
CA ILE A 80 -0.98 18.66 -2.28
C ILE A 80 0.36 18.35 -2.94
N ARG A 81 1.29 19.32 -3.01
CA ARG A 81 2.63 19.08 -3.55
C ARG A 81 3.36 18.01 -2.74
N ARG A 82 3.28 18.08 -1.41
CA ARG A 82 3.86 17.08 -0.53
C ARG A 82 3.25 15.68 -0.73
N TRP A 83 1.95 15.58 -0.99
CA TRP A 83 1.33 14.31 -1.36
C TRP A 83 1.95 13.75 -2.63
N HIS A 84 2.13 14.57 -3.66
CA HIS A 84 2.79 14.16 -4.90
C HIS A 84 4.23 13.70 -4.65
N ASP A 85 5.01 14.45 -3.88
CA ASP A 85 6.40 14.09 -3.55
C ASP A 85 6.46 12.76 -2.78
N THR A 86 5.59 12.59 -1.79
CA THR A 86 5.53 11.35 -0.99
C THR A 86 5.12 10.16 -1.84
N ASN A 87 4.13 10.33 -2.73
CA ASN A 87 3.67 9.29 -3.63
C ASN A 87 4.74 8.96 -4.70
N ALA A 88 5.40 9.97 -5.24
CA ALA A 88 6.53 9.80 -6.15
C ALA A 88 7.68 9.06 -5.47
N GLN A 89 8.01 9.41 -4.22
CA GLN A 89 9.03 8.71 -3.44
C GLN A 89 8.63 7.26 -3.16
N ARG A 90 7.35 6.97 -2.86
CA ARG A 90 6.86 5.59 -2.70
C ARG A 90 6.93 4.79 -3.99
N ARG A 91 6.59 5.39 -5.13
CA ARG A 91 6.74 4.77 -6.46
C ARG A 91 8.20 4.57 -6.86
N SER A 92 9.08 5.47 -6.42
CA SER A 92 10.52 5.44 -6.73
C SER A 92 11.34 4.63 -5.73
N ALA A 93 10.78 4.35 -4.55
CA ALA A 93 11.37 3.42 -3.60
C ALA A 93 11.44 2.08 -4.29
N THR A 94 12.62 1.78 -4.83
CA THR A 94 12.93 0.51 -5.48
C THR A 94 12.37 -0.59 -4.59
N PRO A 95 11.39 -1.38 -5.05
CA PRO A 95 10.90 -2.51 -4.29
C PRO A 95 12.12 -3.26 -3.80
N LEU A 96 12.23 -3.48 -2.48
CA LEU A 96 13.32 -4.26 -1.88
C LEU A 96 13.61 -5.40 -2.85
N PRO A 97 14.84 -5.54 -3.38
CA PRO A 97 15.11 -6.43 -4.50
C PRO A 97 14.64 -7.81 -4.10
N LEU A 98 13.45 -8.17 -4.56
CA LEU A 98 12.87 -9.46 -4.29
C LEU A 98 13.86 -10.44 -4.94
N PRO A 99 14.22 -11.54 -4.26
CA PRO A 99 15.08 -12.54 -4.86
C PRO A 99 14.53 -12.85 -6.26
N ARG A 100 15.33 -12.53 -7.28
CA ARG A 100 14.98 -12.79 -8.69
C ARG A 100 14.94 -14.30 -8.85
N HIS A 101 13.77 -14.88 -8.58
CA HIS A 101 13.56 -16.30 -8.79
C HIS A 101 13.57 -16.57 -10.31
N PRO A 102 14.42 -17.50 -10.78
CA PRO A 102 14.47 -17.85 -12.19
C PRO A 102 13.15 -18.52 -12.62
N GLY A 103 12.42 -17.86 -13.52
CA GLY A 103 11.32 -18.43 -14.31
C GLY A 103 9.89 -18.09 -13.85
N PRO A 104 9.30 -16.95 -14.27
CA PRO A 104 7.89 -16.61 -14.02
C PRO A 104 6.87 -17.41 -14.87
N THR A 105 7.30 -18.20 -15.86
CA THR A 105 6.40 -18.72 -16.90
C THR A 105 5.39 -19.76 -16.41
N THR A 106 5.70 -20.55 -15.37
CA THR A 106 4.82 -21.65 -14.95
C THR A 106 3.59 -21.18 -14.18
N ALA A 107 3.73 -20.16 -13.34
CA ALA A 107 2.62 -19.66 -12.51
C ALA A 107 1.58 -18.91 -13.35
N VAL A 108 2.06 -18.06 -14.26
CA VAL A 108 1.23 -17.28 -15.19
C VAL A 108 0.49 -18.21 -16.14
N GLY A 109 1.16 -19.24 -16.66
CA GLY A 109 0.52 -20.28 -17.47
C GLY A 109 -0.62 -20.99 -16.73
N ALA A 110 -0.42 -21.34 -15.45
CA ALA A 110 -1.46 -21.98 -14.65
C ALA A 110 -2.67 -21.06 -14.41
N ALA A 111 -2.44 -19.76 -14.18
CA ALA A 111 -3.51 -18.78 -14.01
C ALA A 111 -4.34 -18.60 -15.29
N LEU A 112 -3.69 -18.55 -16.45
CA LEU A 112 -4.35 -18.37 -17.75
C LEU A 112 -5.28 -19.53 -18.13
N VAL A 113 -4.96 -20.74 -17.65
CA VAL A 113 -5.75 -21.96 -17.89
C VAL A 113 -6.88 -22.10 -16.86
N ALA A 114 -6.85 -21.34 -15.76
CA ALA A 114 -7.89 -21.43 -14.72
C ALA A 114 -9.27 -21.02 -15.28
N THR A 115 -10.21 -21.94 -15.20
CA THR A 115 -11.61 -21.77 -15.59
C THR A 115 -12.54 -21.68 -14.36
N THR A 116 -12.06 -22.15 -13.20
CA THR A 116 -12.82 -22.15 -11.94
C THR A 116 -12.09 -21.40 -10.82
N HIS A 117 -12.84 -20.99 -9.79
CA HIS A 117 -12.26 -20.31 -8.60
C HIS A 117 -11.25 -21.18 -7.87
N ARG A 118 -11.49 -22.49 -7.84
CA ARG A 118 -10.58 -23.44 -7.19
C ARG A 118 -9.24 -23.48 -7.93
N GLU A 119 -9.27 -23.61 -9.26
CA GLU A 119 -8.04 -23.58 -10.07
C GLU A 119 -7.29 -22.27 -9.92
N PHE A 120 -8.01 -21.15 -9.87
CA PHE A 120 -7.41 -19.84 -9.63
C PHE A 120 -6.78 -19.73 -8.24
N ALA A 121 -7.44 -20.24 -7.19
CA ALA A 121 -6.90 -20.30 -5.82
C ALA A 121 -5.63 -21.17 -5.73
N GLU A 122 -5.63 -22.32 -6.41
CA GLU A 122 -4.46 -23.20 -6.51
C GLU A 122 -3.30 -22.49 -7.22
N ALA A 123 -3.58 -21.74 -8.29
CA ALA A 123 -2.58 -20.92 -8.97
C ALA A 123 -2.00 -19.82 -8.06
N LEU A 124 -2.83 -19.11 -7.30
CA LEU A 124 -2.39 -18.09 -6.33
C LEU A 124 -1.52 -18.71 -5.22
N THR A 125 -1.87 -19.91 -4.76
CA THR A 125 -1.11 -20.64 -3.75
C THR A 125 0.27 -21.03 -4.28
N ARG A 126 0.34 -21.57 -5.51
CA ARG A 126 1.62 -21.88 -6.18
C ARG A 126 2.47 -20.64 -6.39
N LEU A 127 1.87 -19.53 -6.82
CA LEU A 127 2.57 -18.24 -6.98
C LEU A 127 3.22 -17.81 -5.65
N LYS A 128 2.47 -17.87 -4.55
CA LYS A 128 2.98 -17.53 -3.21
C LYS A 128 4.15 -18.43 -2.80
N GLU A 129 4.01 -19.75 -3.00
CA GLU A 129 5.03 -20.74 -2.65
C GLU A 129 6.31 -20.58 -3.47
N GLN A 130 6.19 -20.36 -4.78
CA GLN A 130 7.33 -20.11 -5.66
C GLN A 130 8.12 -18.86 -5.27
N ARG A 131 7.43 -17.83 -4.77
CA ARG A 131 8.05 -16.60 -4.27
C ARG A 131 8.48 -16.70 -2.80
N GLN A 132 8.23 -17.84 -2.14
CA GLN A 132 8.51 -18.09 -0.73
C GLN A 132 7.92 -17.00 0.21
N LEU A 133 6.76 -16.46 -0.16
CA LEU A 133 6.13 -15.39 0.61
C LEU A 133 5.19 -15.94 1.69
N THR A 134 5.22 -15.29 2.85
CA THR A 134 4.21 -15.46 3.90
C THR A 134 3.06 -14.47 3.70
N TYR A 135 1.87 -14.78 4.21
CA TYR A 135 0.73 -13.85 4.15
C TYR A 135 0.99 -12.53 4.89
N GLU A 136 1.90 -12.54 5.86
CA GLU A 136 2.33 -11.35 6.58
C GLU A 136 3.22 -10.45 5.73
N GLN A 137 4.12 -11.04 4.95
CA GLN A 137 4.92 -10.30 3.96
C GLN A 137 4.03 -9.74 2.85
N ILE A 138 3.03 -10.50 2.36
CA ILE A 138 2.06 -9.98 1.38
C ILE A 138 1.30 -8.79 1.96
N ALA A 139 0.81 -8.88 3.20
CA ALA A 139 0.12 -7.78 3.85
C ALA A 139 1.01 -6.52 3.97
N LYS A 140 2.28 -6.71 4.36
CA LYS A 140 3.27 -5.64 4.44
C LYS A 140 3.61 -5.02 3.07
N ASN A 141 3.75 -5.85 2.04
CA ASN A 141 4.09 -5.41 0.68
C ASN A 141 2.92 -4.71 -0.03
N SER A 142 1.68 -4.97 0.40
CA SER A 142 0.48 -4.31 -0.13
C SER A 142 0.20 -2.93 0.47
N ASP A 143 1.16 -2.34 1.20
CA ASP A 143 0.99 -1.07 1.92
C ASP A 143 -0.25 -1.05 2.84
N HIS A 144 -0.51 -2.17 3.51
CA HIS A 144 -1.68 -2.41 4.37
C HIS A 144 -3.05 -2.42 3.67
N PHE A 145 -3.11 -2.36 2.34
CA PHE A 145 -4.37 -2.52 1.62
C PHE A 145 -4.98 -3.91 1.83
N VAL A 146 -4.12 -4.94 1.91
CA VAL A 146 -4.52 -6.32 2.16
C VAL A 146 -4.10 -6.73 3.57
N SER A 147 -5.07 -7.05 4.43
CA SER A 147 -4.76 -7.64 5.74
C SER A 147 -4.28 -9.10 5.61
N LYS A 148 -3.52 -9.60 6.58
CA LYS A 148 -3.03 -11.00 6.61
C LYS A 148 -4.16 -12.02 6.46
N SER A 149 -5.27 -11.82 7.16
CA SER A 149 -6.44 -12.71 7.10
C SER A 149 -7.17 -12.61 5.77
N ALA A 150 -7.25 -11.42 5.17
CA ALA A 150 -7.84 -11.22 3.84
C ALA A 150 -6.97 -11.88 2.75
N ALA A 151 -5.65 -11.72 2.82
CA ALA A 151 -4.70 -12.40 1.93
C ALA A 151 -4.87 -13.92 1.98
N GLN A 152 -4.94 -14.49 3.19
CA GLN A 152 -5.13 -15.93 3.37
C GLN A 152 -6.47 -16.41 2.80
N ARG A 153 -7.58 -15.72 3.15
CA ARG A 153 -8.91 -16.07 2.63
C ARG A 153 -8.97 -15.98 1.11
N PHE A 154 -8.35 -14.97 0.52
CA PHE A 154 -8.31 -14.79 -0.93
C PHE A 154 -7.49 -15.89 -1.60
N ALA A 155 -6.30 -16.19 -1.11
CA ALA A 155 -5.46 -17.26 -1.66
C ALA A 155 -6.14 -18.64 -1.59
N SER A 156 -6.90 -18.92 -0.52
CA SER A 156 -7.61 -20.21 -0.38
C SER A 156 -8.89 -20.31 -1.19
N SER A 157 -9.65 -19.23 -1.35
CA SER A 157 -10.96 -19.25 -2.02
C SER A 157 -10.91 -18.85 -3.50
N GLY A 158 -9.90 -18.07 -3.89
CA GLY A 158 -9.83 -17.43 -5.21
C GLY A 158 -10.95 -16.44 -5.47
N ARG A 159 -11.69 -16.00 -4.42
CA ARG A 159 -12.87 -15.14 -4.53
C ARG A 159 -12.61 -13.77 -3.91
N ASN A 160 -12.88 -12.74 -4.69
CA ASN A 160 -13.04 -11.35 -4.24
C ASN A 160 -13.94 -10.65 -5.25
N ASP A 161 -14.69 -9.65 -4.80
CA ASP A 161 -15.57 -8.85 -5.67
C ASP A 161 -14.85 -7.61 -6.20
N LYS A 162 -13.76 -7.19 -5.56
CA LYS A 162 -13.03 -5.95 -5.86
C LYS A 162 -11.78 -6.25 -6.67
N GLN A 163 -11.71 -5.73 -7.89
CA GLN A 163 -10.53 -5.86 -8.75
C GLN A 163 -9.29 -5.23 -8.11
N ASP A 164 -9.43 -4.08 -7.45
CA ASP A 164 -8.33 -3.37 -6.78
C ASP A 164 -7.65 -4.21 -5.69
N PHE A 165 -8.41 -5.09 -5.03
CA PHE A 165 -7.86 -6.02 -4.05
C PHE A 165 -7.01 -7.09 -4.72
N VAL A 166 -7.46 -7.62 -5.85
CA VAL A 166 -6.71 -8.63 -6.62
C VAL A 166 -5.41 -8.03 -7.15
N ASP A 167 -5.48 -6.82 -7.68
CA ASP A 167 -4.31 -6.06 -8.13
C ASP A 167 -3.30 -5.86 -7.00
N ALA A 168 -3.74 -5.29 -5.87
CA ALA A 168 -2.87 -5.08 -4.71
C ALA A 168 -2.24 -6.39 -4.19
N PHE A 169 -3.00 -7.49 -4.17
CA PHE A 169 -2.49 -8.81 -3.77
C PHE A 169 -1.41 -9.32 -4.73
N LEU A 170 -1.64 -9.25 -6.04
CA LEU A 170 -0.70 -9.75 -7.06
C LEU A 170 0.58 -8.91 -7.09
N ARG A 171 0.47 -7.58 -6.99
CA ARG A 171 1.62 -6.68 -6.84
C ARG A 171 2.42 -6.99 -5.57
N ALA A 172 1.74 -7.25 -4.45
CA ALA A 172 2.39 -7.66 -3.20
C ALA A 172 3.11 -9.02 -3.29
N CYS A 173 2.66 -9.90 -4.18
CA CYS A 173 3.34 -11.14 -4.56
C CYS A 173 4.52 -10.93 -5.53
N GLY A 174 4.77 -9.70 -5.99
CA GLY A 174 5.85 -9.37 -6.93
C GLY A 174 5.56 -9.80 -8.37
N VAL A 175 4.29 -9.85 -8.77
CA VAL A 175 3.89 -10.00 -10.17
C VAL A 175 4.18 -8.69 -10.92
N ASP A 176 4.81 -8.78 -12.08
CA ASP A 176 5.09 -7.61 -12.92
C ASP A 176 3.82 -7.11 -13.62
N ASP A 177 3.86 -5.89 -14.17
CA ASP A 177 2.68 -5.27 -14.79
C ASP A 177 2.16 -6.04 -16.03
N ILE A 178 3.03 -6.78 -16.73
CA ILE A 178 2.64 -7.54 -17.93
C ILE A 178 1.87 -8.80 -17.51
N ASP A 179 2.41 -9.54 -16.54
CA ASP A 179 1.77 -10.72 -15.98
C ASP A 179 0.49 -10.36 -15.21
N LEU A 180 0.46 -9.18 -14.57
CA LEU A 180 -0.68 -8.69 -13.81
C LEU A 180 -1.95 -8.62 -14.66
N ASP A 181 -1.88 -8.07 -15.88
CA ASP A 181 -3.02 -7.98 -16.78
C ASP A 181 -3.57 -9.36 -17.17
N LEU A 182 -2.68 -10.35 -17.33
CA LEU A 182 -3.04 -11.74 -17.61
C LEU A 182 -3.78 -12.36 -16.42
N TRP A 183 -3.28 -12.15 -15.20
CA TRP A 183 -3.93 -12.61 -13.97
C TRP A 183 -5.29 -11.96 -13.74
N LEU A 184 -5.42 -10.65 -13.95
CA LEU A 184 -6.69 -9.92 -13.82
C LEU A 184 -7.71 -10.39 -14.86
N THR A 185 -7.26 -10.71 -16.07
CA THR A 185 -8.11 -11.28 -17.13
C THR A 185 -8.60 -12.68 -16.78
N ALA A 186 -7.73 -13.55 -16.25
CA ALA A 186 -8.13 -14.86 -15.75
C ALA A 186 -9.15 -14.75 -14.59
N TRP A 187 -8.91 -13.86 -13.63
CA TRP A 187 -9.82 -13.62 -12.52
C TRP A 187 -11.21 -13.17 -12.99
N ARG A 188 -11.30 -12.19 -13.92
CA ARG A 188 -12.57 -11.73 -14.50
C ARG A 188 -13.33 -12.87 -15.17
N ARG A 189 -12.64 -13.72 -15.94
CA ARG A 189 -13.23 -14.89 -16.60
C ARG A 189 -13.85 -15.85 -15.57
N VAL A 190 -13.09 -16.20 -14.53
CA VAL A 190 -13.55 -17.11 -13.48
C VAL A 190 -14.77 -16.55 -12.72
N ASN A 191 -14.77 -15.24 -12.43
CA ASN A 191 -15.90 -14.56 -11.79
C ASN A 191 -17.15 -14.54 -12.69
N GLN A 192 -16.99 -14.35 -14.00
CA GLN A 192 -18.11 -14.37 -14.94
C GLN A 192 -18.74 -15.76 -15.08
N THR A 193 -17.93 -16.83 -15.12
CA THR A 193 -18.43 -18.21 -15.20
C THR A 193 -19.23 -18.61 -13.96
N THR A 194 -18.85 -18.09 -12.79
CA THR A 194 -19.50 -18.38 -11.51
C THR A 194 -20.65 -17.43 -11.21
N GLY A 195 -20.80 -16.37 -12.01
CA GLY A 195 -21.85 -15.36 -11.94
C GLY A 195 -23.24 -15.96 -12.15
N SER A 196 -23.78 -16.50 -11.06
CA SER A 196 -25.18 -16.65 -10.68
C SER A 196 -26.19 -16.79 -11.84
N PRO A 197 -26.71 -18.01 -12.10
CA PRO A 197 -27.92 -18.23 -12.88
C PRO A 197 -29.13 -17.42 -12.40
N ARG A 198 -29.07 -16.85 -11.18
CA ARG A 198 -30.15 -16.09 -10.54
C ARG A 198 -30.45 -14.76 -11.23
N ALA A 199 -29.49 -14.12 -11.90
CA ALA A 199 -29.78 -12.93 -12.71
C ALA A 199 -30.59 -13.29 -13.98
N LYS A 200 -30.47 -14.53 -14.46
CA LYS A 200 -31.21 -15.01 -15.64
C LYS A 200 -32.62 -15.48 -15.30
N ALA A 201 -32.87 -15.92 -14.06
CA ALA A 201 -34.21 -16.29 -13.58
C ALA A 201 -35.10 -15.07 -13.24
N ALA A 202 -34.52 -13.90 -12.94
CA ALA A 202 -35.27 -12.68 -12.66
C ALA A 202 -35.75 -11.93 -13.94
N GLY A 203 -35.29 -12.36 -15.13
CA GLY A 203 -35.67 -11.78 -16.42
C GLY A 203 -36.86 -12.45 -17.12
N LEU A 204 -37.36 -13.59 -16.61
CA LEU A 204 -38.63 -14.18 -17.05
C LEU A 204 -39.79 -13.54 -16.27
N GLY A 205 -39.90 -12.22 -16.39
CA GLY A 205 -41.13 -11.51 -16.07
C GLY A 205 -42.20 -12.00 -17.03
N VAL A 206 -43.10 -12.82 -16.52
CA VAL A 206 -44.41 -13.07 -17.14
C VAL A 206 -45.10 -11.71 -17.30
N PRO A 207 -45.43 -11.26 -18.52
CA PRO A 207 -46.30 -10.11 -18.69
C PRO A 207 -47.73 -10.54 -18.34
N GLY A 208 -48.09 -10.42 -17.06
CA GLY A 208 -49.46 -10.46 -16.57
C GLY A 208 -49.57 -9.34 -15.56
N GLY A 209 -50.33 -8.28 -15.78
CA GLY A 209 -51.74 -8.32 -16.12
C GLY A 209 -52.45 -7.59 -14.98
N GLU A 210 -52.75 -6.33 -15.25
CA GLU A 210 -53.85 -5.51 -14.75
C GLU A 210 -54.55 -5.85 -13.41
N ALA A 211 -54.65 -4.78 -12.60
CA ALA A 211 -55.79 -4.37 -11.76
C ALA A 211 -56.11 -5.11 -10.45
N GLY A 212 -55.94 -4.38 -9.36
CA GLY A 212 -56.65 -4.63 -8.10
C GLY A 212 -56.17 -3.75 -6.94
N PRO A 213 -56.93 -2.71 -6.51
CA PRO A 213 -56.63 -1.96 -5.30
C PRO A 213 -57.14 -2.73 -4.08
N THR A 214 -56.25 -3.46 -3.40
CA THR A 214 -56.60 -4.16 -2.15
C THR A 214 -56.08 -3.39 -0.95
N ALA A 215 -57.01 -3.18 -0.01
CA ALA A 215 -56.95 -2.40 1.22
C ALA A 215 -55.79 -2.76 2.19
N PRO A 216 -55.44 -1.84 3.11
CA PRO A 216 -54.41 -2.06 4.13
C PRO A 216 -54.91 -2.98 5.25
N ALA A 217 -54.26 -4.13 5.42
CA ALA A 217 -54.45 -5.05 6.55
C ALA A 217 -53.44 -4.75 7.68
N PRO A 218 -53.76 -5.11 8.94
CA PRO A 218 -53.18 -4.51 10.14
C PRO A 218 -51.82 -5.11 10.55
N ARG A 219 -51.02 -4.27 11.21
CA ARG A 219 -49.71 -4.60 11.80
C ARG A 219 -49.88 -5.65 12.91
N GLY A 220 -49.35 -6.84 12.70
CA GLY A 220 -49.13 -7.83 13.76
C GLY A 220 -47.90 -7.51 14.61
N PRO A 221 -47.84 -7.99 15.87
CA PRO A 221 -46.77 -7.69 16.81
C PRO A 221 -45.45 -8.37 16.43
N VAL A 222 -44.37 -7.60 16.58
CA VAL A 222 -42.98 -8.01 16.39
C VAL A 222 -42.60 -9.06 17.44
N PRO A 223 -42.11 -10.25 17.06
CA PRO A 223 -41.56 -11.20 18.02
C PRO A 223 -40.20 -10.72 18.52
N GLU A 224 -40.19 -10.33 19.79
CA GLU A 224 -39.02 -10.04 20.62
C GLU A 224 -38.06 -11.24 20.63
N HIS A 225 -36.93 -11.11 19.95
CA HIS A 225 -35.90 -12.15 19.92
C HIS A 225 -35.09 -12.12 21.21
N ALA A 226 -35.30 -13.14 22.02
CA ALA A 226 -34.53 -13.44 23.22
C ALA A 226 -33.01 -13.48 22.94
N HIS A 227 -32.27 -12.75 23.77
CA HIS A 227 -30.82 -12.84 23.84
C HIS A 227 -30.37 -14.25 24.20
N GLN A 228 -29.60 -14.88 23.32
CA GLN A 228 -28.84 -16.10 23.59
C GLN A 228 -27.41 -15.69 24.03
N PRO A 229 -27.00 -15.93 25.29
CA PRO A 229 -25.61 -15.76 25.68
C PRO A 229 -24.79 -16.97 25.21
N VAL A 230 -23.90 -16.75 24.24
CA VAL A 230 -22.86 -17.73 23.89
C VAL A 230 -21.76 -17.65 24.95
N ALA A 231 -21.77 -18.60 25.88
CA ALA A 231 -20.69 -18.84 26.82
C ALA A 231 -19.44 -19.27 26.06
N GLN A 232 -18.47 -18.37 25.93
CA GLN A 232 -17.14 -18.71 25.44
C GLN A 232 -16.38 -19.43 26.55
N HIS A 233 -16.10 -20.72 26.33
CA HIS A 233 -15.18 -21.50 27.14
C HIS A 233 -13.79 -20.85 27.13
N ARG A 234 -13.36 -20.35 28.30
CA ARG A 234 -11.94 -20.11 28.63
C ARG A 234 -11.43 -21.29 29.46
N LEU A 235 -10.31 -21.87 29.02
CA LEU A 235 -9.43 -22.74 29.80
C LEU A 235 -8.02 -22.53 29.20
N VAL A 236 -7.16 -21.70 29.84
CA VAL A 236 -6.12 -22.07 30.84
C VAL A 236 -5.12 -23.07 30.26
N GLY A 237 -3.91 -22.65 29.88
CA GLY A 237 -2.67 -22.68 30.70
C GLY A 237 -1.62 -23.51 29.94
N LEU A 238 -0.30 -23.53 30.15
CA LEU A 238 0.70 -22.92 31.02
C LEU A 238 2.08 -23.30 30.39
N LEU A 239 3.15 -22.51 30.62
CA LEU A 239 4.59 -22.89 30.60
C LEU A 239 5.23 -23.23 29.23
N ALA A 240 6.49 -22.91 28.93
CA ALA A 240 7.66 -22.85 29.80
C ALA A 240 8.70 -21.82 29.35
N ALA A 241 9.31 -21.18 30.34
CA ALA A 241 10.61 -20.54 30.26
C ALA A 241 11.71 -21.61 30.41
N THR A 242 12.78 -21.52 29.60
CA THR A 242 14.21 -21.75 29.93
C THR A 242 14.98 -22.11 28.66
N ALA A 243 16.00 -21.31 28.31
CA ALA A 243 17.35 -21.75 27.95
C ALA A 243 18.18 -20.53 27.48
N LEU A 244 18.74 -19.82 28.45
CA LEU A 244 19.98 -19.05 28.28
C LEU A 244 21.12 -20.06 28.44
N ALA A 245 21.80 -20.42 27.35
CA ALA A 245 23.07 -21.12 27.41
C ALA A 245 23.91 -20.90 26.13
N GLY A 246 25.06 -20.26 26.32
CA GLY A 246 26.33 -20.64 25.70
C GLY A 246 26.48 -20.54 24.18
N SER A 247 27.14 -19.47 23.73
CA SER A 247 27.91 -19.51 22.47
C SER A 247 29.19 -18.69 22.63
N ALA A 248 30.06 -19.15 23.54
CA ALA A 248 31.48 -18.86 23.52
C ALA A 248 32.21 -20.22 23.47
N ALA A 249 33.23 -20.31 22.61
CA ALA A 249 34.08 -21.48 22.34
C ALA A 249 33.52 -22.54 21.37
N ALA A 250 33.66 -22.27 20.08
CA ALA A 250 34.07 -23.28 19.08
C ALA A 250 34.65 -22.58 17.84
N ALA A 251 35.71 -21.82 18.05
CA ALA A 251 36.60 -21.39 16.98
C ALA A 251 37.82 -22.30 16.99
N THR A 252 37.74 -23.45 16.30
CA THR A 252 38.89 -24.10 15.65
C THR A 252 38.40 -25.24 14.77
N GLN A 253 38.98 -25.32 13.57
CA GLN A 253 38.92 -26.43 12.61
C GLN A 253 37.67 -26.57 11.73
N LEU A 254 37.69 -25.82 10.62
CA LEU A 254 37.66 -26.42 9.27
C LEU A 254 38.18 -25.40 8.25
N CYS A 255 39.48 -25.44 8.00
CA CYS A 255 40.13 -24.75 6.88
C CYS A 255 39.62 -25.32 5.55
N ARG A 256 38.93 -24.49 4.75
CA ARG A 256 38.86 -24.63 3.29
C ARG A 256 39.35 -23.31 2.66
N PRO A 257 40.48 -23.28 1.94
CA PRO A 257 41.10 -22.04 1.48
C PRO A 257 40.46 -21.42 0.23
N ALA A 258 39.36 -21.95 -0.31
CA ALA A 258 38.82 -21.51 -1.60
C ALA A 258 37.79 -20.36 -1.54
N VAL A 259 37.22 -20.04 -0.37
CA VAL A 259 36.13 -19.05 -0.27
C VAL A 259 36.62 -17.67 0.19
N ALA A 260 37.71 -17.59 0.96
CA ALA A 260 38.27 -16.32 1.43
C ALA A 260 38.86 -15.45 0.29
N GLN A 261 39.37 -16.08 -0.78
CA GLN A 261 39.98 -15.35 -1.89
C GLN A 261 38.95 -14.64 -2.77
N ARG A 262 37.69 -15.12 -2.79
CA ARG A 262 36.59 -14.51 -3.55
C ARG A 262 35.98 -13.30 -2.84
N TRP A 263 36.00 -13.28 -1.51
CA TRP A 263 35.52 -12.13 -0.73
C TRP A 263 36.50 -10.96 -0.72
N LEU A 264 37.81 -11.21 -0.72
CA LEU A 264 38.82 -10.14 -0.78
C LEU A 264 38.86 -9.44 -2.15
N LEU A 265 38.59 -10.15 -3.25
CA LEU A 265 38.44 -9.52 -4.57
C LEU A 265 37.16 -8.66 -4.67
N PHE A 266 36.08 -9.04 -3.98
CA PHE A 266 34.83 -8.28 -4.03
C PHE A 266 34.91 -6.97 -3.21
N ILE A 267 35.61 -7.00 -2.08
CA ILE A 267 35.85 -5.79 -1.27
C ILE A 267 36.84 -4.86 -1.98
N GLY A 268 37.86 -5.40 -2.65
CA GLY A 268 38.83 -4.61 -3.44
C GLY A 268 38.22 -3.95 -4.70
N LEU A 269 37.24 -4.60 -5.35
CA LEU A 269 36.56 -4.01 -6.51
C LEU A 269 35.60 -2.87 -6.12
N SER A 270 35.02 -2.96 -4.92
CA SER A 270 34.07 -1.96 -4.41
C SER A 270 34.77 -0.65 -4.02
N SER A 271 35.96 -0.72 -3.43
CA SER A 271 36.74 0.48 -3.07
C SER A 271 37.33 1.20 -4.28
N ALA A 272 37.75 0.45 -5.32
CA ALA A 272 38.24 1.06 -6.57
C ALA A 272 37.13 1.83 -7.32
N GLY A 273 35.90 1.33 -7.30
CA GLY A 273 34.74 2.01 -7.88
C GLY A 273 34.38 3.32 -7.17
N ALA A 274 34.47 3.35 -5.84
CA ALA A 274 34.20 4.56 -5.05
C ALA A 274 35.23 5.66 -5.31
N VAL A 275 36.53 5.31 -5.43
CA VAL A 275 37.59 6.27 -5.74
C VAL A 275 37.43 6.83 -7.17
N LEU A 276 37.02 5.99 -8.13
CA LEU A 276 36.76 6.45 -9.50
C LEU A 276 35.60 7.45 -9.57
N LEU A 277 34.52 7.24 -8.81
CA LEU A 277 33.39 8.16 -8.75
C LEU A 277 33.76 9.50 -8.12
N ILE A 278 34.58 9.50 -7.06
CA ILE A 278 35.08 10.73 -6.43
C ILE A 278 35.97 11.51 -7.43
N LEU A 279 36.88 10.83 -8.12
CA LEU A 279 37.75 11.45 -9.12
C LEU A 279 36.97 12.00 -10.33
N LEU A 280 35.92 11.31 -10.78
CA LEU A 280 35.06 11.78 -11.85
C LEU A 280 34.23 13.00 -11.43
N SER A 281 33.77 13.06 -10.18
CA SER A 281 33.08 14.23 -9.63
C SER A 281 34.01 15.45 -9.58
N GLU A 282 35.24 15.28 -9.11
CA GLU A 282 36.25 16.35 -9.05
C GLU A 282 36.64 16.87 -10.45
N LEU A 283 36.75 15.97 -11.43
CA LEU A 283 37.02 16.32 -12.83
C LEU A 283 35.87 17.08 -13.49
N ALA A 284 34.62 16.75 -13.15
CA ALA A 284 33.44 17.47 -13.63
C ALA A 284 33.41 18.91 -13.08
N ASP A 285 33.73 19.09 -11.80
CA ASP A 285 33.70 20.38 -11.13
C ASP A 285 34.79 21.33 -11.68
N ARG A 286 36.01 20.81 -11.91
CA ARG A 286 37.09 21.57 -12.55
C ARG A 286 36.76 22.00 -13.98
N ARG A 287 36.03 21.18 -14.75
CA ARG A 287 35.57 21.54 -16.10
C ARG A 287 34.50 22.63 -16.08
N HIS A 288 33.65 22.67 -15.05
CA HIS A 288 32.69 23.75 -14.86
C HIS A 288 33.38 25.06 -14.45
N ALA A 289 34.33 25.00 -13.52
CA ALA A 289 35.11 26.18 -13.10
C ALA A 289 35.91 26.81 -14.26
N ALA A 290 36.43 26.00 -15.19
CA ALA A 290 37.16 26.49 -16.35
C ALA A 290 36.27 27.13 -17.44
N ARG A 291 34.95 26.89 -17.42
CA ARG A 291 34.00 27.41 -18.43
C ARG A 291 33.25 28.66 -18.00
N CYS A 292 33.36 29.08 -16.74
CA CYS A 292 32.75 30.31 -16.27
C CYS A 292 33.80 31.44 -16.25
N PRO A 293 33.86 32.31 -17.27
CA PRO A 293 34.67 33.52 -17.19
C PRO A 293 34.15 34.39 -16.04
N ARG A 294 35.06 34.77 -15.14
CA ARG A 294 34.80 35.70 -14.02
C ARG A 294 34.03 36.94 -14.51
N PRO A 295 32.79 37.18 -14.06
CA PRO A 295 32.12 38.43 -14.33
C PRO A 295 32.64 39.49 -13.34
N GLY A 296 33.23 40.56 -13.84
CA GLY A 296 33.46 41.77 -13.04
C GLY A 296 34.90 42.29 -13.03
N CYS A 297 35.42 42.74 -14.18
CA CYS A 297 36.30 43.90 -14.20
C CYS A 297 35.44 45.10 -14.59
N ALA A 298 34.92 45.80 -13.58
CA ALA A 298 34.21 47.05 -13.77
C ALA A 298 35.24 48.15 -14.10
N THR A 299 35.17 48.68 -15.31
CA THR A 299 35.88 49.86 -15.77
C THR A 299 35.36 51.09 -15.05
N ALA A 300 36.27 51.84 -14.42
CA ALA A 300 36.01 53.15 -13.85
C ALA A 300 35.74 54.19 -14.96
N PRO A 301 34.86 55.19 -14.74
CA PRO A 301 34.60 56.23 -15.73
C PRO A 301 35.74 57.29 -15.75
N PRO A 302 36.06 57.84 -16.93
CA PRO A 302 37.09 58.89 -17.10
C PRO A 302 36.61 60.27 -16.60
N PRO A 303 37.54 61.21 -16.37
CA PRO A 303 37.29 62.48 -15.67
C PRO A 303 36.43 63.48 -16.43
#